data_AF-A0A2P6AT35-F1
#
_entry.id   AF-A0A2P6AT35-F1
#
_cell.length_a   1.000
_cell.length_b   1.000
_cell.length_c   1.000
_cell.angle_alpha   90.00
_cell.angle_beta   90.00
_cell.angle_gamma   90.00
#
_symmetry.space_group_name_H-M   'P 1'
#
loop_
_entity.id
_entity.type
_entity.pdbx_description
1 polymer ?
#
loop_
_entity_poly.entity_id
_entity_poly.type
_entity_poly.pdbx_seq_one_letter_code
_entity_poly.pdbx_strand_id
1 'polypeptide(L)'
;LGHLQLLQRPGEVLSAHGELRLGEDAVYEAYGQRLEITTGRVLFAGPLARPDIRLEAERTVDGVTVGVRVSGRASAPQVELYADEPMAQEEILSLLVLGRSLRNSAEPTAAERQALALGAALKLGGSTGVLERFGSRLGIKDFALGTDGDSDQTQVALSGYVRPDLYLSFGMGVFEPTQSIKLRYQFSKKLSLEAVTSLESAITLFYSWRF
;
A
#
# COMPACT_ATOMS: atom_id res chain seq x y z
N LEU A 1 0.69 -16.48 -22.73
CA LEU A 1 1.49 -17.63 -23.23
C LEU A 1 2.22 -18.28 -22.05
N GLY A 2 2.42 -19.60 -22.04
CA GLY A 2 3.13 -20.24 -20.93
C GLY A 2 2.88 -21.74 -20.83
N HIS A 3 3.61 -22.38 -19.93
CA HIS A 3 3.40 -23.79 -19.56
C HIS A 3 3.29 -23.88 -18.04
N LEU A 4 2.28 -24.60 -17.54
CA LEU A 4 2.05 -24.79 -16.12
C LEU A 4 1.75 -26.26 -15.86
N GLN A 5 2.53 -26.89 -14.98
CA GLN A 5 2.33 -28.25 -14.51
C GLN A 5 1.74 -28.21 -13.11
N LEU A 6 0.54 -28.77 -12.94
CA LEU A 6 -0.11 -28.87 -11.64
C LEU A 6 0.16 -30.24 -11.03
N LEU A 7 0.54 -30.24 -9.76
CA LEU A 7 0.82 -31.43 -8.96
C LEU A 7 -0.04 -31.38 -7.70
N GLN A 8 -0.90 -32.38 -7.53
CA GLN A 8 -1.72 -32.53 -6.34
C GLN A 8 -1.57 -33.94 -5.80
N ARG A 9 -1.01 -34.06 -4.59
CA ARG A 9 -0.96 -35.33 -3.85
C ARG A 9 -2.02 -35.32 -2.75
N PRO A 10 -2.63 -36.47 -2.43
CA PRO A 10 -3.57 -36.55 -1.31
C PRO A 10 -2.94 -36.04 -0.01
N GLY A 11 -3.56 -35.03 0.62
CA GLY A 11 -3.08 -34.44 1.87
C GLY A 11 -2.05 -33.31 1.72
N GLU A 12 -1.58 -33.00 0.50
CA GLU A 12 -0.65 -31.88 0.25
C GLU A 12 -1.37 -30.67 -0.37
N VAL A 13 -0.77 -29.49 -0.23
CA VAL A 13 -1.23 -28.27 -0.91
C VAL A 13 -0.97 -28.36 -2.41
N LEU A 14 -1.94 -27.90 -3.20
CA LEU A 14 -1.82 -27.85 -4.66
C LEU A 14 -0.55 -27.09 -5.06
N SER A 15 0.31 -27.74 -5.82
CA SER A 15 1.58 -27.19 -6.27
C SER A 15 1.58 -26.98 -7.77
N ALA A 16 2.28 -25.96 -8.23
CA ALA A 16 2.43 -25.62 -9.63
C ALA A 16 3.90 -25.34 -9.97
N HIS A 17 4.30 -25.77 -11.15
CA HIS A 17 5.64 -25.55 -11.70
C HIS A 17 5.53 -25.05 -13.13
N GLY A 18 6.30 -24.01 -13.45
CA GLY A 18 6.33 -23.42 -14.78
C GLY A 18 6.06 -21.93 -14.73
N GLU A 19 5.75 -21.37 -15.88
CA GLU A 19 5.71 -19.92 -16.07
C GLU A 19 4.52 -19.51 -16.91
N LEU A 20 3.81 -18.49 -16.44
CA LEU A 20 2.78 -17.78 -17.20
C LEU A 20 3.30 -16.41 -17.60
N ARG A 21 3.07 -16.06 -18.87
CA ARG A 21 3.31 -14.72 -19.41
C ARG A 21 2.00 -14.11 -19.88
N LEU A 22 1.78 -12.86 -19.53
CA LEU A 22 0.72 -12.03 -20.08
C LEU A 22 1.02 -11.74 -21.55
N GLY A 23 -0.03 -11.53 -22.36
CA GLY A 23 0.10 -11.21 -23.77
C GLY A 23 0.61 -9.79 -23.99
N GLU A 24 1.08 -9.50 -25.20
CA GLU A 24 1.60 -8.18 -25.58
C GLU A 24 0.52 -7.08 -25.53
N ASP A 25 -0.74 -7.43 -25.75
CA ASP A 25 -1.89 -6.51 -25.67
C ASP A 25 -2.54 -6.47 -24.27
N ALA A 26 -1.86 -6.99 -23.25
CA ALA A 26 -2.44 -7.05 -21.91
C ALA A 26 -2.51 -5.65 -21.29
N VAL A 27 -3.65 -5.35 -20.68
CA VAL A 27 -3.94 -4.07 -20.05
C VAL A 27 -4.46 -4.28 -18.64
N TYR A 28 -4.07 -3.37 -17.75
CA TYR A 28 -4.57 -3.26 -16.40
C TYR A 28 -5.48 -2.03 -16.30
N GLU A 29 -6.73 -2.25 -15.92
CA GLU A 29 -7.71 -1.17 -15.73
C GLU A 29 -8.13 -1.08 -14.25
N ALA A 30 -7.84 0.05 -13.62
CA ALA A 30 -8.20 0.33 -12.24
C ALA A 30 -8.37 1.84 -12.03
N TYR A 31 -9.26 2.25 -11.11
CA TYR A 31 -9.52 3.66 -10.81
C TYR A 31 -9.91 4.52 -12.05
N GLY A 32 -10.50 3.88 -13.06
CA GLY A 32 -10.83 4.52 -14.34
C GLY A 32 -9.61 4.77 -15.25
N GLN A 33 -8.43 4.29 -14.86
CA GLN A 33 -7.19 4.43 -15.62
C GLN A 33 -6.81 3.11 -16.28
N ARG A 34 -6.31 3.21 -17.50
CA ARG A 34 -5.83 2.08 -18.31
C ARG A 34 -4.32 2.16 -18.42
N LEU A 35 -3.65 1.09 -18.00
CA LEU A 35 -2.20 0.93 -18.07
C LEU A 35 -1.87 -0.25 -18.97
N GLU A 36 -0.92 -0.06 -19.88
CA GLU A 36 -0.40 -1.10 -20.76
C GLU A 36 0.62 -1.95 -20.00
N ILE A 37 0.50 -3.26 -20.09
CA ILE A 37 1.41 -4.19 -19.41
C ILE A 37 2.60 -4.47 -20.33
N THR A 38 3.73 -3.82 -20.05
CA THR A 38 4.97 -4.02 -20.81
C THR A 38 5.74 -5.26 -20.38
N THR A 39 5.55 -5.73 -19.15
CA THR A 39 6.07 -7.01 -18.67
C THR A 39 5.03 -7.68 -17.80
N GLY A 40 4.72 -8.95 -18.06
CA GLY A 40 3.82 -9.71 -17.21
C GLY A 40 4.26 -11.16 -17.11
N ARG A 41 4.96 -11.50 -16.03
CA ARG A 41 5.51 -12.84 -15.79
C ARG A 41 5.13 -13.33 -14.39
N VAL A 42 4.64 -14.56 -14.32
CA VAL A 42 4.32 -15.25 -13.07
C VAL A 42 5.03 -16.61 -13.09
N LEU A 43 5.93 -16.81 -12.13
CA LEU A 43 6.72 -18.03 -11.98
C LEU A 43 6.16 -18.86 -10.82
N PHE A 44 5.85 -20.12 -11.11
CA PHE A 44 5.40 -21.10 -10.13
C PHE A 44 6.52 -22.12 -9.88
N ALA A 45 6.86 -22.32 -8.62
CA ALA A 45 7.90 -23.26 -8.18
C ALA A 45 7.57 -23.84 -6.80
N GLY A 46 6.36 -24.41 -6.64
CA GLY A 46 5.89 -24.94 -5.36
C GLY A 46 4.40 -24.66 -5.15
N PRO A 47 3.94 -24.28 -3.93
CA PRO A 47 2.53 -24.03 -3.66
C PRO A 47 1.93 -23.03 -4.65
N LEU A 48 0.79 -23.38 -5.26
CA LEU A 48 0.11 -22.56 -6.27
C LEU A 48 -0.21 -21.14 -5.75
N ALA A 49 -0.46 -21.00 -4.45
CA ALA A 49 -0.79 -19.73 -3.80
C ALA A 49 0.43 -18.81 -3.54
N ARG A 50 1.66 -19.25 -3.85
CA ARG A 50 2.89 -18.48 -3.59
C ARG A 50 3.80 -18.35 -4.81
N PRO A 51 3.31 -17.84 -5.96
CA PRO A 51 4.15 -17.59 -7.10
C PRO A 51 5.04 -16.36 -6.88
N ASP A 52 6.14 -16.31 -7.63
CA ASP A 52 6.92 -15.09 -7.84
C ASP A 52 6.35 -14.35 -9.04
N ILE A 53 6.05 -13.07 -8.86
CA ILE A 53 5.49 -12.18 -9.87
C ILE A 53 6.55 -11.19 -10.33
N ARG A 54 6.52 -10.82 -11.61
CA ARG A 54 7.17 -9.64 -12.17
C ARG A 54 6.22 -9.02 -13.18
N LEU A 55 5.70 -7.86 -12.84
CA LEU A 55 4.74 -7.11 -13.63
C LEU A 55 5.20 -5.67 -13.76
N GLU A 56 5.18 -5.13 -14.97
CA GLU A 56 5.44 -3.73 -15.27
C GLU A 56 4.26 -3.24 -16.09
N ALA A 57 3.64 -2.16 -15.62
CA ALA A 57 2.49 -1.54 -16.26
C ALA A 57 2.69 -0.03 -16.31
N GLU A 58 2.43 0.58 -17.46
CA GLU A 58 2.71 2.00 -17.69
C GLU A 58 1.60 2.68 -18.47
N ARG A 59 1.62 4.01 -18.46
CA ARG A 59 0.75 4.85 -19.26
C ARG A 59 1.46 6.15 -19.59
N THR A 60 1.02 6.79 -20.66
CA THR A 60 1.48 8.14 -21.03
C THR A 60 0.38 9.16 -20.78
N VAL A 61 0.69 10.23 -20.07
CA VAL A 61 -0.20 11.36 -19.80
C VAL A 61 0.56 12.64 -20.16
N ASP A 62 -0.01 13.47 -21.03
CA ASP A 62 0.58 14.75 -21.45
C ASP A 62 2.04 14.66 -21.93
N GLY A 63 2.41 13.53 -22.55
CA GLY A 63 3.76 13.29 -23.09
C GLY A 63 4.76 12.68 -22.10
N VAL A 64 4.34 12.43 -20.86
CA VAL A 64 5.16 11.81 -19.80
C VAL A 64 4.70 10.37 -19.58
N THR A 65 5.63 9.41 -19.60
CA THR A 65 5.34 8.01 -19.27
C THR A 65 5.57 7.73 -17.78
N VAL A 66 4.51 7.32 -17.10
CA VAL A 66 4.55 6.88 -15.70
C VAL A 66 4.17 5.41 -15.59
N GLY A 67 4.75 4.70 -14.64
CA GLY A 67 4.48 3.28 -14.47
C GLY A 67 4.66 2.76 -13.06
N VAL A 68 4.20 1.53 -12.90
CA VAL A 68 4.32 0.72 -11.70
C VAL A 68 5.04 -0.57 -12.03
N ARG A 69 6.03 -0.92 -11.22
CA ARG A 69 6.72 -2.22 -11.25
C ARG A 69 6.36 -2.99 -9.99
N VAL A 70 5.89 -4.21 -10.17
CA VAL A 70 5.53 -5.14 -9.10
C VAL A 70 6.41 -6.38 -9.23
N SER A 71 7.19 -6.73 -8.21
CA SER A 71 8.13 -7.85 -8.29
C SER A 71 8.39 -8.55 -6.96
N GLY A 72 8.40 -9.88 -6.93
CA GLY A 72 8.64 -10.67 -5.73
C GLY A 72 7.53 -11.68 -5.48
N ARG A 73 7.38 -12.18 -4.25
CA ARG A 73 6.33 -13.15 -3.95
C ARG A 73 4.96 -12.49 -3.95
N ALA A 74 3.96 -13.15 -4.54
CA ALA A 74 2.59 -12.64 -4.56
C ALA A 74 2.01 -12.36 -3.16
N SER A 75 2.52 -13.03 -2.12
CA SER A 75 2.14 -12.79 -0.72
C SER A 75 2.76 -11.54 -0.09
N ALA A 76 3.83 -10.99 -0.67
CA ALA A 76 4.56 -9.84 -0.10
C ALA A 76 5.24 -8.94 -1.16
N PRO A 77 4.48 -8.33 -2.11
CA PRO A 77 4.94 -7.34 -3.11
C PRO A 77 6.33 -7.59 -3.67
N GLN A 78 7.15 -6.69 -4.17
CA GLN A 78 7.44 -5.29 -3.94
C GLN A 78 6.84 -4.39 -5.01
N VAL A 79 6.54 -3.13 -4.68
CA VAL A 79 5.92 -2.16 -5.60
C VAL A 79 6.80 -0.91 -5.71
N GLU A 80 7.16 -0.55 -6.93
CA GLU A 80 7.96 0.63 -7.26
C GLU A 80 7.19 1.48 -8.26
N LEU A 81 7.16 2.80 -8.05
CA LEU A 81 6.61 3.75 -9.00
C LEU A 81 7.77 4.41 -9.74
N TYR A 82 7.63 4.59 -11.05
CA TYR A 82 8.66 5.22 -11.88
C TYR A 82 8.05 6.17 -12.92
N ALA A 83 8.89 7.05 -13.43
CA ALA A 83 8.59 7.94 -14.54
C ALA A 83 9.83 8.05 -15.44
N ASP A 84 9.61 8.35 -16.71
CA ASP A 84 10.67 8.65 -17.68
C ASP A 84 11.35 10.02 -17.43
N GLU A 85 10.64 10.95 -16.78
CA GLU A 85 11.16 12.24 -16.35
C GLU A 85 11.27 12.36 -14.80
N PRO A 86 12.22 13.14 -14.26
CA PRO A 86 12.35 13.35 -12.81
C PRO A 86 11.14 14.09 -12.21
N MET A 87 10.39 13.40 -11.35
CA MET A 87 9.26 13.97 -10.62
C MET A 87 9.08 13.34 -9.24
N ALA A 88 8.27 13.98 -8.40
CA ALA A 88 7.95 13.51 -7.05
C ALA A 88 7.07 12.25 -7.09
N GLN A 89 7.17 11.36 -6.10
CA GLN A 89 6.44 10.08 -6.11
C GLN A 89 4.93 10.26 -6.02
N GLU A 90 4.48 11.31 -5.37
CA GLU A 90 3.08 11.72 -5.21
C GLU A 90 2.49 12.14 -6.56
N GLU A 91 3.30 12.79 -7.40
CA GLU A 91 2.93 13.18 -8.76
C GLU A 91 2.80 11.95 -9.67
N ILE A 92 3.75 11.00 -9.60
CA ILE A 92 3.67 9.72 -10.33
C ILE A 92 2.39 8.98 -9.92
N LEU A 93 2.12 8.89 -8.62
CA LEU A 93 0.93 8.24 -8.09
C LEU A 93 -0.36 8.91 -8.58
N SER A 94 -0.39 10.25 -8.65
CA SER A 94 -1.52 10.98 -9.18
C SER A 94 -1.77 10.72 -10.66
N LEU A 95 -0.72 10.71 -11.47
CA LEU A 95 -0.84 10.38 -12.90
C LEU A 95 -1.32 8.93 -13.10
N LEU A 96 -0.89 8.00 -12.23
CA LEU A 96 -1.32 6.60 -12.30
C LEU A 96 -2.76 6.37 -11.80
N VAL A 97 -3.18 7.03 -10.72
CA VAL A 97 -4.48 6.77 -10.07
C VAL A 97 -5.57 7.74 -10.53
N LEU A 98 -5.25 9.03 -10.63
CA LEU A 98 -6.20 10.08 -11.03
C LEU A 98 -6.13 10.39 -12.53
N GLY A 99 -5.01 10.07 -13.19
CA GLY A 99 -4.79 10.43 -14.59
C GLY A 99 -4.49 11.91 -14.83
N ARG A 100 -4.15 12.67 -13.77
CA ARG A 100 -3.84 14.10 -13.85
C ARG A 100 -2.77 14.50 -12.85
N SER A 101 -2.06 15.59 -13.17
CA SER A 101 -1.09 16.23 -12.28
C SER A 101 -1.74 16.83 -11.04
N LEU A 102 -1.07 16.77 -9.88
CA LEU A 102 -1.51 17.50 -8.68
C LEU A 102 -1.08 18.98 -8.73
N ARG A 103 0.04 19.26 -9.38
CA ARG A 103 0.68 20.59 -9.36
C ARG A 103 -0.12 21.65 -10.11
N ASN A 104 -0.83 21.26 -11.17
CA ASN A 104 -1.52 22.18 -12.08
C ASN A 104 -3.04 22.06 -12.01
N SER A 105 -3.57 21.30 -11.05
CA SER A 105 -5.00 21.00 -10.99
C SER A 105 -5.66 21.59 -9.75
N ALA A 106 -6.99 21.67 -9.79
CA ALA A 106 -7.79 21.93 -8.61
C ALA A 106 -7.56 20.87 -7.52
N GLU A 107 -7.72 21.31 -6.27
CA GLU A 107 -7.68 20.48 -5.06
C GLU A 107 -8.39 19.13 -5.29
N PRO A 108 -7.73 17.99 -4.96
CA PRO A 108 -8.34 16.68 -5.11
C PRO A 108 -9.65 16.57 -4.33
N THR A 109 -10.68 16.05 -4.96
CA THR A 109 -11.95 15.72 -4.30
C THR A 109 -11.74 14.65 -3.23
N ALA A 110 -12.68 14.50 -2.28
CA ALA A 110 -12.58 13.48 -1.23
C ALA A 110 -12.41 12.06 -1.80
N ALA A 111 -13.07 11.74 -2.92
CA ALA A 111 -12.93 10.44 -3.59
C ALA A 111 -11.54 10.23 -4.19
N GLU A 112 -10.96 11.27 -4.80
CA GLU A 112 -9.62 11.23 -5.37
C GLU A 112 -8.54 11.10 -4.28
N ARG A 113 -8.71 11.82 -3.16
CA ARG A 113 -7.85 11.66 -1.97
C ARG A 113 -7.85 10.24 -1.44
N GLN A 114 -9.04 9.63 -1.35
CA GLN A 114 -9.16 8.24 -0.94
C GLN A 114 -8.48 7.28 -1.94
N ALA A 115 -8.67 7.49 -3.24
CA ALA A 115 -8.03 6.66 -4.26
C ALA A 115 -6.50 6.72 -4.17
N LEU A 116 -5.94 7.91 -3.99
CA LEU A 116 -4.51 8.11 -3.80
C LEU A 116 -3.99 7.45 -2.52
N ALA A 117 -4.73 7.59 -1.42
CA ALA A 117 -4.36 6.94 -0.17
C ALA A 117 -4.34 5.42 -0.29
N LEU A 118 -5.29 4.82 -1.02
CA LEU A 118 -5.29 3.40 -1.29
C LEU A 118 -4.09 2.98 -2.16
N GLY A 119 -3.77 3.74 -3.21
CA GLY A 119 -2.61 3.47 -4.06
C GLY A 119 -1.28 3.54 -3.28
N ALA A 120 -1.12 4.55 -2.44
CA ALA A 120 0.01 4.66 -1.52
C ALA A 120 0.06 3.49 -0.53
N ALA A 121 -1.09 3.04 -0.02
CA ALA A 121 -1.17 1.91 0.89
C ALA A 121 -0.73 0.61 0.21
N LEU A 122 -1.19 0.34 -1.01
CA LEU A 122 -0.74 -0.81 -1.79
C LEU A 122 0.77 -0.81 -2.01
N LYS A 123 1.33 0.36 -2.33
CA LYS A 123 2.78 0.51 -2.45
C LYS A 123 3.48 0.13 -1.16
N LEU A 124 3.02 0.63 -0.01
CA LEU A 124 3.66 0.37 1.29
C LEU A 124 3.50 -1.09 1.74
N GLY A 125 2.32 -1.66 1.56
CA GLY A 125 2.03 -3.05 1.88
C GLY A 125 2.79 -4.04 1.00
N GLY A 126 3.03 -3.68 -0.26
CA GLY A 126 3.79 -4.51 -1.20
C GLY A 126 5.31 -4.33 -1.09
N SER A 127 5.82 -3.11 -1.18
CA SER A 127 7.26 -2.79 -1.40
C SER A 127 8.20 -3.20 -0.30
N THR A 128 7.76 -3.18 0.95
CA THR A 128 8.74 -3.01 2.02
C THR A 128 8.89 -4.21 2.93
N GLY A 129 7.98 -5.18 2.94
CA GLY A 129 7.92 -6.15 4.05
C GLY A 129 7.84 -5.46 5.41
N VAL A 130 7.50 -4.17 5.45
CA VAL A 130 7.35 -3.38 6.69
C VAL A 130 6.22 -3.98 7.51
N LEU A 131 5.17 -4.48 6.86
CA LEU A 131 4.10 -5.22 7.55
C LEU A 131 4.66 -6.41 8.36
N GLU A 132 5.51 -7.22 7.72
CA GLU A 132 6.12 -8.38 8.35
C GLU A 132 7.13 -7.96 9.43
N ARG A 133 7.96 -6.93 9.20
CA ARG A 133 8.92 -6.43 10.18
C ARG A 133 8.26 -5.75 11.38
N PHE A 134 7.19 -4.98 11.15
CA PHE A 134 6.42 -4.29 12.18
C PHE A 134 5.67 -5.29 13.06
N GLY A 135 5.06 -6.32 12.45
CA GLY A 135 4.43 -7.41 13.21
C GLY A 135 5.44 -8.30 13.96
N SER A 136 6.49 -8.79 13.27
CA SER A 136 7.40 -9.80 13.84
C SER A 136 8.40 -9.25 14.85
N ARG A 137 8.92 -8.03 14.69
CA ARG A 137 9.93 -7.47 15.61
C ARG A 137 9.34 -6.83 16.85
N LEU A 138 8.15 -6.26 16.75
CA LEU A 138 7.52 -5.51 17.84
C LEU A 138 6.47 -6.33 18.61
N GLY A 139 6.19 -7.56 18.18
CA GLY A 139 5.17 -8.42 18.81
C GLY A 139 3.75 -7.84 18.70
N ILE A 140 3.51 -6.97 17.72
CA ILE A 140 2.25 -6.25 17.52
C ILE A 140 1.20 -7.23 17.00
N LYS A 141 0.06 -7.29 17.72
CA LYS A 141 -1.12 -8.05 17.33
C LYS A 141 -2.12 -7.15 16.60
N ASP A 142 -2.97 -7.77 15.78
CA ASP A 142 -4.05 -7.11 15.05
C ASP A 142 -3.54 -5.93 14.20
N PHE A 143 -2.46 -6.19 13.46
CA PHE A 143 -1.90 -5.22 12.52
C PHE A 143 -2.92 -4.93 11.40
N ALA A 144 -3.13 -3.64 11.12
CA ALA A 144 -3.94 -3.16 10.01
C ALA A 144 -3.18 -2.08 9.23
N LEU A 145 -3.23 -2.18 7.91
CA LEU A 145 -2.88 -1.10 6.99
C LEU A 145 -4.17 -0.39 6.60
N GLY A 146 -4.19 0.93 6.72
CA GLY A 146 -5.36 1.72 6.39
C GLY A 146 -4.98 3.12 5.95
N THR A 147 -6.01 3.90 5.63
CA THR A 147 -5.90 5.33 5.35
C THR A 147 -6.42 6.06 6.58
N ASP A 148 -5.66 7.04 7.08
CA ASP A 148 -6.03 7.90 8.20
C ASP A 148 -5.97 9.35 7.71
N GLY A 149 -6.75 10.25 8.31
CA GLY A 149 -6.79 11.64 7.85
C GLY A 149 -8.16 12.31 7.89
N ASP A 150 -8.16 13.59 8.25
CA ASP A 150 -9.28 14.53 8.06
C ASP A 150 -8.95 15.50 6.91
N SER A 151 -9.88 16.38 6.55
CA SER A 151 -9.97 17.24 5.34
C SER A 151 -8.67 17.69 4.65
N ASP A 152 -7.60 17.96 5.40
CA ASP A 152 -6.34 18.52 4.89
C ASP A 152 -5.14 17.55 4.94
N GLN A 153 -5.23 16.42 5.65
CA GLN A 153 -4.10 15.50 5.84
C GLN A 153 -4.48 14.08 5.48
N THR A 154 -4.28 13.69 4.21
CA THR A 154 -4.45 12.30 3.79
C THR A 154 -3.15 11.52 3.99
N GLN A 155 -3.19 10.51 4.85
CA GLN A 155 -2.05 9.65 5.15
C GLN A 155 -2.40 8.17 5.02
N VAL A 156 -1.40 7.36 4.68
CA VAL A 156 -1.45 5.91 4.88
C VAL A 156 -0.89 5.59 6.24
N ALA A 157 -1.64 4.84 7.03
CA ALA A 157 -1.25 4.44 8.36
C ALA A 157 -1.06 2.92 8.47
N LEU A 158 0.01 2.56 9.16
CA LEU A 158 0.27 1.23 9.67
C LEU A 158 -0.04 1.21 11.16
N SER A 159 -0.94 0.36 11.62
CA SER A 159 -1.36 0.37 13.02
C SER A 159 -1.54 -1.01 13.63
N GLY A 160 -1.51 -1.07 14.96
CA GLY A 160 -1.80 -2.29 15.71
C GLY A 160 -1.60 -2.13 17.22
N TYR A 161 -1.82 -3.22 17.96
CA TYR A 161 -1.70 -3.25 19.41
C TYR A 161 -0.42 -3.97 19.84
N VAL A 162 0.47 -3.25 20.55
CA VAL A 162 1.64 -3.85 21.22
C VAL A 162 1.18 -4.64 22.46
N ARG A 163 0.18 -4.09 23.16
CA ARG A 163 -0.54 -4.71 24.27
C ARG A 163 -2.04 -4.36 24.11
N PRO A 164 -2.95 -5.08 24.79
CA PRO A 164 -4.38 -4.75 24.74
C PRO A 164 -4.70 -3.31 25.16
N ASP A 165 -3.83 -2.69 25.97
CA ASP A 165 -3.93 -1.32 26.46
C ASP A 165 -3.04 -0.30 25.73
N LEU A 166 -2.22 -0.74 24.76
CA LEU A 166 -1.24 0.10 24.07
C LEU A 166 -1.34 -0.06 22.55
N TYR A 167 -1.92 0.95 21.91
CA TYR A 167 -2.05 1.07 20.47
C TYR A 167 -0.95 1.97 19.89
N LEU A 168 -0.39 1.55 18.77
CA LEU A 168 0.61 2.29 18.02
C LEU A 168 0.18 2.39 16.55
N SER A 169 0.36 3.56 15.98
CA SER A 169 0.15 3.82 14.56
C SER A 169 1.28 4.69 14.00
N PHE A 170 1.74 4.36 12.79
CA PHE A 170 2.74 5.10 12.03
C PHE A 170 2.11 5.51 10.69
N GLY A 171 1.96 6.81 10.46
CA GLY A 171 1.39 7.39 9.25
C GLY A 171 2.45 8.02 8.35
N MET A 172 2.21 7.97 7.04
CA MET A 172 2.97 8.72 6.03
C MET A 172 2.00 9.45 5.10
N GLY A 173 2.22 10.75 4.92
CA GLY A 173 1.41 11.58 4.05
C GLY A 173 1.49 11.16 2.59
N VAL A 174 0.37 11.29 1.89
CA VAL A 174 0.22 10.90 0.47
C VAL A 174 0.49 12.06 -0.47
N PHE A 175 0.24 13.28 0.01
CA PHE A 175 0.43 14.53 -0.74
C PHE A 175 1.64 15.31 -0.24
N GLU A 176 1.84 15.29 1.07
CA GLU A 176 2.96 15.93 1.74
C GLU A 176 3.87 14.85 2.32
N PRO A 177 5.21 14.98 2.24
CA PRO A 177 6.16 14.01 2.77
C PRO A 177 6.28 14.13 4.30
N THR A 178 5.16 14.09 5.00
CA THR A 178 5.07 14.16 6.46
C THR A 178 4.95 12.76 7.05
N GLN A 179 5.63 12.54 8.18
CA GLN A 179 5.54 11.30 8.94
C GLN A 179 4.80 11.58 10.24
N SER A 180 3.95 10.67 10.67
CA SER A 180 3.22 10.79 11.93
C SER A 180 3.36 9.51 12.76
N ILE A 181 3.48 9.66 14.08
CA ILE A 181 3.38 8.56 15.04
C ILE A 181 2.26 8.90 16.01
N LYS A 182 1.30 7.99 16.14
CA LYS A 182 0.20 8.08 17.09
C LYS A 182 0.32 6.93 18.09
N LEU A 183 0.51 7.28 19.35
CA LEU A 183 0.53 6.36 20.47
C LEU A 183 -0.71 6.60 21.32
N ARG A 184 -1.45 5.54 21.63
CA ARG A 184 -2.61 5.63 22.51
C ARG A 184 -2.51 4.58 23.61
N TYR A 185 -2.46 5.05 24.84
CA TYR A 185 -2.36 4.23 26.04
C TYR A 185 -3.64 4.32 26.87
N GLN A 186 -4.25 3.17 27.17
CA GLN A 186 -5.48 3.08 27.93
C GLN A 186 -5.17 2.71 29.38
N PHE A 187 -5.07 3.71 30.26
CA PHE A 187 -4.88 3.49 31.70
C PHE A 187 -6.04 2.75 32.35
N SER A 188 -7.27 3.00 31.89
CA SER A 188 -8.49 2.30 32.33
C SER A 188 -9.58 2.38 31.27
N LYS A 189 -10.70 1.66 31.46
CA LYS A 189 -11.89 1.77 30.58
C LYS A 189 -12.43 3.21 30.43
N LYS A 190 -12.06 4.12 31.33
CA LYS A 190 -12.52 5.51 31.40
C LYS A 190 -11.44 6.55 31.10
N LEU A 191 -10.17 6.16 31.05
CA LEU A 191 -9.05 7.09 30.93
C LEU A 191 -8.06 6.58 29.89
N SER A 192 -7.79 7.39 28.88
CA SER A 192 -6.78 7.12 27.85
C SER A 192 -5.97 8.36 27.54
N LEU A 193 -4.69 8.17 27.27
CA LEU A 193 -3.77 9.18 26.78
C LEU A 193 -3.47 8.90 25.32
N GLU A 194 -3.52 9.93 24.50
CA GLU A 194 -3.09 9.90 23.11
C GLU A 194 -1.95 10.91 22.93
N ALA A 195 -0.87 10.47 22.31
CA ALA A 195 0.24 11.30 21.89
C ALA A 195 0.36 11.17 20.38
N VAL A 196 0.29 12.29 19.67
CA VAL A 196 0.51 12.36 18.24
C VAL A 196 1.74 13.22 18.00
N THR A 197 2.70 12.71 17.26
CA THR A 197 3.85 13.47 16.79
C THR A 197 3.87 13.45 15.27
N SER A 198 3.86 14.63 14.66
CA SER A 198 4.03 14.82 13.22
C SER A 198 4.93 16.03 12.98
N LEU A 199 4.49 17.03 12.20
CA LEU A 199 5.12 18.34 12.13
C LEU A 199 4.95 19.13 13.44
N GLU A 200 3.78 18.98 14.05
CA GLU A 200 3.48 19.48 15.38
C GLU A 200 3.27 18.28 16.31
N SER A 201 3.75 18.37 17.54
CA SER A 201 3.56 17.33 18.54
C SER A 201 2.48 17.75 19.52
N ALA A 202 1.48 16.89 19.69
CA ALA A 202 0.34 17.10 20.56
C ALA A 202 0.16 15.92 21.52
N ILE A 203 -0.22 16.23 22.75
CA ILE A 203 -0.58 15.23 23.76
C ILE A 203 -2.00 15.56 24.22
N THR A 204 -2.89 14.59 24.10
CA THR A 204 -4.31 14.71 24.41
C THR A 204 -4.70 13.67 25.45
N LEU A 205 -5.37 14.10 26.52
CA LEU A 205 -5.91 13.21 27.55
C LEU A 205 -7.43 13.11 27.40
N PHE A 206 -7.93 11.88 27.28
CA PHE A 206 -9.35 11.58 27.17
C PHE A 206 -9.87 10.92 28.44
N TYR A 207 -10.96 11.45 28.99
CA TYR A 207 -11.67 10.90 30.12
C TYR A 207 -13.16 10.76 29.82
N SER A 208 -13.73 9.57 29.99
CA SER A 208 -15.16 9.31 29.75
C SER A 208 -15.88 8.93 31.04
N TRP A 209 -17.00 9.61 31.31
CA TRP A 209 -17.88 9.32 32.43
C TRP A 209 -19.25 8.90 31.91
N ARG A 210 -19.71 7.71 32.31
CA ARG A 210 -21.09 7.26 32.12
C ARG A 210 -21.74 7.17 33.50
N PHE A 211 -22.95 7.71 33.60
CA PHE A 211 -23.88 7.50 34.72
C PHE A 211 -24.57 6.15 34.57
#